data_AF-A0A8J2RPI3-F1
#
_entry.id   AF-A0A8J2RPI3-F1
#
_cell.length_a   1.000
_cell.length_b   1.000
_cell.length_c   1.000
_cell.angle_alpha   90.00
_cell.angle_beta   90.00
_cell.angle_gamma   90.00
#
_symmetry.space_group_name_H-M   'P 1'
#
loop_
_entity.id
_entity.type
_entity.pdbx_description
1 polymer ?
#
loop_
_entity_poly.entity_id
_entity_poly.type
_entity_poly.pdbx_seq_one_letter_code
_entity_poly.pdbx_strand_id
1 'polypeptide(L)'
;MARHIKMVFYVGILLAVAMANGLTLEERFEELSNNFVEMKRILAIKDSRLEALELKVQQHEEKVTQLELALINAKSSPMKLNEISSTARNGIPRTCREAHLADPSLTSGMHWIDPDGQAVGDDPIYVYCDMISGSTSIVHDTETPTDVGHCLDPGCYSKSINYNATIRQMAALAQLSNECHQSIQVSCHLK
;
A
#
# COMPACT_ATOMS: atom_id res chain seq x y z
N MET A 1 -51.22 -57.53 10.34
CA MET A 1 -51.59 -56.09 10.48
C MET A 1 -50.47 -55.16 10.98
N ALA A 2 -49.32 -55.66 11.50
CA ALA A 2 -48.27 -54.80 12.07
C ALA A 2 -47.26 -54.18 11.07
N ARG A 3 -47.21 -54.64 9.80
CA ARG A 3 -46.24 -54.14 8.79
C ARG A 3 -46.65 -52.82 8.13
N HIS A 4 -47.95 -52.59 7.93
CA HIS A 4 -48.45 -51.36 7.31
C HIS A 4 -48.27 -50.13 8.20
N ILE A 5 -48.47 -50.28 9.52
CA ILE A 5 -48.35 -49.16 10.47
C ILE A 5 -46.91 -48.65 10.54
N LYS A 6 -45.91 -49.54 10.55
CA LYS A 6 -44.49 -49.16 10.55
C LYS A 6 -44.07 -48.41 9.28
N MET A 7 -44.59 -48.81 8.11
CA MET A 7 -44.28 -48.16 6.85
C MET A 7 -44.89 -46.75 6.76
N VAL A 8 -46.13 -46.58 7.25
CA VAL A 8 -46.80 -45.27 7.30
C VAL A 8 -46.08 -44.31 8.26
N PHE A 9 -45.63 -44.80 9.42
CA PHE A 9 -44.84 -44.00 10.37
C PHE A 9 -43.48 -43.58 9.79
N TYR A 10 -42.77 -44.48 9.12
CA TYR A 10 -41.47 -44.15 8.49
C TYR A 10 -41.63 -43.15 7.34
N VAL A 11 -42.66 -43.29 6.50
CA VAL A 11 -42.95 -42.35 5.41
C VAL A 11 -43.37 -40.99 5.98
N GLY A 12 -44.17 -40.95 7.04
CA GLY A 12 -44.55 -39.71 7.73
C GLY A 12 -43.37 -38.98 8.36
N ILE A 13 -42.43 -39.70 8.98
CA ILE A 13 -41.20 -39.13 9.55
C ILE A 13 -40.25 -38.65 8.44
N LEU A 14 -40.09 -39.40 7.34
CA LEU A 14 -39.28 -38.99 6.18
C LEU A 14 -39.84 -37.75 5.47
N LEU A 15 -41.16 -37.63 5.33
CA LEU A 15 -41.81 -36.43 4.79
C LEU A 15 -41.63 -35.22 5.72
N ALA A 16 -41.72 -35.41 7.04
CA ALA A 16 -41.50 -34.33 8.01
C ALA A 16 -40.02 -33.87 8.05
N VAL A 17 -39.07 -34.80 7.91
CA VAL A 17 -37.62 -34.48 7.86
C VAL A 17 -37.23 -33.84 6.53
N ALA A 18 -37.86 -34.21 5.41
CA ALA A 18 -37.63 -33.57 4.11
C ALA A 18 -38.11 -32.10 4.08
N MET A 19 -39.07 -31.73 4.91
CA MET A 19 -39.57 -30.36 5.06
C MET A 19 -38.79 -29.52 6.08
N ALA A 20 -37.85 -30.11 6.83
CA ALA A 20 -37.13 -29.44 7.91
C ALA A 20 -35.82 -28.74 7.49
N ASN A 21 -35.40 -28.87 6.22
CA ASN A 21 -34.10 -28.36 5.75
C ASN A 21 -34.18 -27.25 4.68
N GLY A 22 -35.33 -26.62 4.51
CA GLY A 22 -35.48 -25.48 3.60
C GLY A 22 -36.21 -24.34 4.29
N LEU A 23 -35.61 -23.14 4.31
CA LEU A 23 -36.32 -21.91 4.64
C LEU A 23 -37.60 -21.84 3.81
N THR A 24 -38.70 -21.55 4.48
CA THR A 24 -40.02 -21.40 3.87
C THR A 24 -39.99 -20.25 2.86
N LEU A 25 -40.89 -20.29 1.87
CA LEU A 25 -40.93 -19.27 0.81
C LEU A 25 -41.13 -17.85 1.38
N GLU A 26 -41.86 -17.75 2.50
CA GLU A 26 -42.12 -16.49 3.20
C GLU A 26 -40.84 -15.92 3.85
N GLU A 27 -40.06 -16.75 4.54
CA GLU A 27 -38.78 -16.34 5.13
C GLU A 27 -37.79 -15.86 4.05
N ARG A 28 -37.77 -16.54 2.89
CA ARG A 28 -36.93 -16.09 1.76
C ARG A 28 -37.40 -14.78 1.16
N PHE A 29 -38.71 -14.52 1.14
CA PHE A 29 -39.26 -13.25 0.65
C PHE A 29 -38.92 -12.10 1.62
N GLU A 30 -39.03 -12.34 2.92
CA GLU A 30 -38.65 -11.38 3.97
C GLU A 30 -37.15 -11.07 3.94
N GLU A 31 -36.31 -12.10 3.81
CA GLU A 31 -34.86 -11.95 3.66
C GLU A 31 -34.50 -11.13 2.40
N LEU A 32 -35.15 -11.43 1.27
CA LEU A 32 -34.94 -10.68 0.02
C LEU A 32 -35.37 -9.21 0.15
N SER A 33 -36.49 -8.95 0.83
CA SER A 33 -36.98 -7.60 1.11
C SER A 33 -35.98 -6.82 1.97
N ASN A 34 -35.48 -7.43 3.04
CA ASN A 34 -34.48 -6.83 3.93
C ASN A 34 -33.16 -6.54 3.19
N ASN A 35 -32.69 -7.48 2.37
CA ASN A 35 -31.50 -7.30 1.55
C ASN A 35 -31.67 -6.15 0.55
N PHE A 36 -32.85 -6.00 -0.05
CA PHE A 36 -33.12 -4.91 -0.98
C PHE A 36 -33.11 -3.53 -0.29
N VAL A 37 -33.68 -3.44 0.92
CA VAL A 37 -33.63 -2.20 1.73
C VAL A 37 -32.19 -1.86 2.09
N GLU A 38 -31.40 -2.84 2.51
CA GLU A 38 -30.00 -2.60 2.87
C GLU A 38 -29.15 -2.22 1.66
N MET A 39 -29.36 -2.89 0.52
CA MET A 39 -28.68 -2.54 -0.72
C MET A 39 -29.00 -1.10 -1.15
N LYS A 40 -30.25 -0.65 -1.01
CA LYS A 40 -30.62 0.76 -1.26
C LYS A 40 -29.91 1.73 -0.33
N ARG A 41 -29.76 1.41 0.96
CA ARG A 41 -28.99 2.25 1.90
C ARG A 41 -27.53 2.33 1.50
N ILE A 42 -26.91 1.20 1.16
CA ILE A 42 -25.52 1.15 0.73
C ILE A 42 -25.31 1.98 -0.54
N LEU A 43 -26.23 1.91 -1.51
CA LEU A 43 -26.21 2.72 -2.72
C LEU A 43 -26.21 4.22 -2.38
N ALA A 44 -27.15 4.69 -1.55
CA ALA A 44 -27.21 6.09 -1.16
C ALA A 44 -25.93 6.57 -0.44
N ILE A 45 -25.34 5.73 0.41
CA ILE A 45 -24.07 6.05 1.09
C ILE A 45 -22.92 6.11 0.08
N LYS A 46 -22.87 5.18 -0.89
CA LYS A 46 -21.84 5.17 -1.93
C LYS A 46 -21.96 6.39 -2.84
N ASP A 47 -23.18 6.79 -3.21
CA ASP A 47 -23.42 8.00 -4.01
C ASP A 47 -22.92 9.24 -3.27
N SER A 48 -23.26 9.40 -1.99
CA SER A 48 -22.76 10.51 -1.18
C SER A 48 -21.22 10.50 -1.04
N ARG A 49 -20.60 9.32 -0.90
CA ARG A 49 -19.13 9.22 -0.89
C ARG A 49 -18.53 9.56 -2.25
N LEU A 50 -19.18 9.17 -3.34
CA LEU A 50 -18.70 9.45 -4.69
C LEU A 50 -18.67 10.97 -4.94
N GLU A 51 -19.76 11.67 -4.62
CA GLU A 51 -19.81 13.14 -4.69
C GLU A 51 -18.70 13.80 -3.85
N ALA A 52 -18.47 13.30 -2.63
CA ALA A 52 -17.40 13.81 -1.77
C ALA A 52 -15.98 13.54 -2.34
N LEU A 53 -15.78 12.41 -3.03
CA LEU A 53 -14.53 12.09 -3.69
C LEU A 53 -14.31 12.98 -4.93
N GLU A 54 -15.34 13.20 -5.73
CA GLU A 54 -15.30 14.08 -6.90
C GLU A 54 -14.89 15.52 -6.51
N LEU A 55 -15.46 16.05 -5.42
CA LEU A 55 -15.07 17.35 -4.87
C LEU A 55 -13.59 17.40 -4.44
N LYS A 56 -13.09 16.33 -3.82
CA LYS A 56 -11.67 16.25 -3.44
C LYS A 56 -10.74 16.18 -4.64
N VAL A 57 -11.14 15.47 -5.71
CA VAL A 57 -10.37 15.40 -6.96
C VAL A 57 -10.24 16.79 -7.57
N GLN A 58 -11.35 17.52 -7.71
CA GLN A 58 -11.33 18.91 -8.20
C GLN A 58 -10.42 19.80 -7.36
N GLN A 59 -10.52 19.70 -6.02
CA GLN A 59 -9.66 20.48 -5.13
C GLN A 59 -8.17 20.13 -5.28
N HIS A 60 -7.84 18.86 -5.54
CA HIS A 60 -6.47 18.44 -5.78
C HIS A 60 -5.97 18.92 -7.15
N GLU A 61 -6.79 18.88 -8.19
CA GLU A 61 -6.45 19.43 -9.52
C GLU A 61 -6.14 20.93 -9.45
N GLU A 62 -6.92 21.69 -8.67
CA GLU A 62 -6.64 23.12 -8.43
C GLU A 62 -5.30 23.31 -7.72
N LYS A 63 -5.01 22.53 -6.67
CA LYS A 63 -3.73 22.59 -5.96
C LYS A 63 -2.55 22.22 -6.85
N VAL A 64 -2.70 21.21 -7.70
CA VAL A 64 -1.66 20.81 -8.67
C VAL A 64 -1.38 21.95 -9.63
N THR A 65 -2.43 22.56 -10.20
CA THR A 65 -2.29 23.72 -11.09
C THR A 65 -1.58 24.89 -10.39
N GLN A 66 -1.93 25.16 -9.13
CA GLN A 66 -1.26 26.21 -8.33
C GLN A 66 0.22 25.89 -8.07
N LEU A 67 0.56 24.64 -7.78
CA LEU A 67 1.94 24.20 -7.59
C LEU A 67 2.75 24.26 -8.88
N GLU A 68 2.15 23.92 -10.02
CA GLU A 68 2.79 24.03 -11.34
C GLU A 68 3.09 25.50 -11.68
N LEU A 69 2.16 26.41 -11.42
CA LEU A 69 2.37 27.85 -11.59
C LEU A 69 3.45 28.37 -10.63
N ALA A 70 3.46 27.92 -9.38
CA ALA A 70 4.51 28.26 -8.42
C ALA A 70 5.88 27.75 -8.87
N LEU A 71 5.96 26.55 -9.46
CA LEU A 71 7.19 25.99 -10.01
C LEU A 71 7.70 26.79 -11.22
N ILE A 72 6.81 27.24 -12.10
CA ILE A 72 7.17 28.10 -13.24
C ILE A 72 7.71 29.44 -12.75
N ASN A 73 7.08 30.05 -11.75
CA ASN A 73 7.54 31.31 -11.16
C ASN A 73 8.85 31.16 -10.37
N ALA A 74 9.09 30.01 -9.74
CA ALA A 74 10.37 29.71 -9.11
C ALA A 74 11.49 29.51 -10.16
N LYS A 75 11.16 28.95 -11.33
CA LYS A 75 12.09 28.77 -12.47
C LYS A 75 12.38 30.08 -13.24
N SER A 76 11.55 31.12 -13.10
CA SER A 76 11.78 32.44 -13.73
C SER A 76 12.65 33.39 -12.90
N SER A 77 13.01 33.01 -11.67
CA SER A 77 14.23 33.52 -11.04
C SER A 77 15.41 32.91 -11.81
N PRO A 78 16.36 33.70 -12.34
CA PRO A 78 17.52 33.13 -12.99
C PRO A 78 18.30 32.37 -11.91
N MET A 79 18.19 31.05 -11.90
CA MET A 79 19.28 30.21 -11.44
C MET A 79 20.47 30.61 -12.31
N LYS A 80 21.32 31.50 -11.78
CA LYS A 80 22.61 31.80 -12.39
C LYS A 80 23.32 30.45 -12.55
N LEU A 81 23.35 29.93 -13.76
CA LEU A 81 24.33 28.94 -14.15
C LEU A 81 25.67 29.69 -14.22
N ASN A 82 26.31 29.86 -13.06
CA ASN A 82 27.70 30.28 -13.02
C ASN A 82 28.55 29.06 -13.32
N GLU A 83 28.89 28.89 -14.60
CA GLU A 83 30.17 28.30 -14.96
C GLU A 83 31.30 29.20 -14.43
N ILE A 84 31.75 28.97 -13.19
CA ILE A 84 33.08 29.40 -12.72
C ILE A 84 33.64 28.33 -11.77
N SER A 85 34.63 27.61 -12.29
CA SER A 85 35.85 27.12 -11.60
C SER A 85 35.74 26.55 -10.18
N SER A 86 35.83 25.22 -10.09
CA SER A 86 36.72 24.49 -9.17
C SER A 86 36.85 24.97 -7.72
N THR A 87 35.82 24.76 -6.90
CA THR A 87 35.88 24.20 -5.52
C THR A 87 34.46 24.16 -4.96
N ALA A 88 33.98 22.99 -4.51
CA ALA A 88 32.62 22.68 -4.03
C ALA A 88 31.53 22.46 -5.11
N ARG A 89 31.56 21.30 -5.78
CA ARG A 89 30.32 20.70 -6.30
C ARG A 89 29.60 20.07 -5.12
N ASN A 90 28.62 20.73 -4.52
CA ASN A 90 27.67 20.05 -3.62
C ASN A 90 26.72 19.22 -4.50
N GLY A 91 27.22 18.09 -4.99
CA GLY A 91 26.40 17.06 -5.64
C GLY A 91 25.43 16.44 -4.63
N ILE A 92 24.44 15.72 -5.14
CA ILE A 92 23.54 14.94 -4.28
C ILE A 92 24.40 13.97 -3.47
N PRO A 93 24.26 13.92 -2.13
CA PRO A 93 25.07 13.05 -1.28
C PRO A 93 24.82 11.58 -1.63
N ARG A 94 25.84 10.72 -1.55
CA ARG A 94 25.70 9.30 -1.91
C ARG A 94 24.97 8.49 -0.85
N THR A 95 25.00 8.95 0.40
CA THR A 95 24.39 8.28 1.54
C THR A 95 23.77 9.28 2.51
N CYS A 96 22.82 8.84 3.33
CA CYS A 96 22.26 9.66 4.41
C CYS A 96 23.34 10.15 5.39
N ARG A 97 24.36 9.32 5.66
CA ARG A 97 25.48 9.71 6.53
C ARG A 97 26.32 10.81 5.91
N GLU A 98 26.57 10.75 4.60
CA GLU A 98 27.23 11.84 3.88
C GLU A 98 26.40 13.13 3.91
N ALA A 99 25.08 13.02 3.71
CA ALA A 99 24.16 14.16 3.80
C ALA A 99 24.26 14.83 5.19
N HIS A 100 24.22 14.04 6.27
CA HIS A 100 24.33 14.55 7.63
C HIS A 100 25.71 15.15 7.95
N LEU A 101 26.80 14.59 7.41
CA LEU A 101 28.14 15.16 7.57
C LEU A 101 28.29 16.48 6.81
N ALA A 102 27.65 16.62 5.66
CA ALA A 102 27.64 17.85 4.88
C ALA A 102 26.77 18.94 5.53
N ASP A 103 25.63 18.56 6.11
CA ASP A 103 24.74 19.45 6.86
C ASP A 103 24.21 18.78 8.14
N PRO A 104 24.88 19.02 9.29
CA PRO A 104 24.46 18.49 10.58
C PRO A 104 23.10 19.00 11.07
N SER A 105 22.53 20.02 10.43
CA SER A 105 21.20 20.55 10.79
C SER A 105 20.03 19.74 10.20
N LEU A 106 20.31 18.81 9.28
CA LEU A 106 19.30 17.94 8.69
C LEU A 106 18.65 17.06 9.76
N THR A 107 17.32 17.02 9.74
CA THR A 107 16.51 16.15 10.60
C THR A 107 16.21 14.83 9.90
N SER A 108 15.92 13.79 10.69
CA SER A 108 15.46 12.49 10.17
C SER A 108 14.17 12.67 9.35
N GLY A 109 14.10 12.02 8.20
CA GLY A 109 13.04 12.23 7.23
C GLY A 109 13.38 11.69 5.85
N MET A 110 12.58 12.07 4.85
CA MET A 110 12.83 11.66 3.47
C MET A 110 13.82 12.62 2.79
N HIS A 111 14.86 12.06 2.18
CA HIS A 111 15.91 12.82 1.49
C HIS A 111 16.30 12.14 0.18
N TRP A 112 16.84 12.94 -0.75
CA TRP A 112 17.42 12.44 -1.98
C TRP A 112 18.89 12.07 -1.76
N ILE A 113 19.27 10.89 -2.24
CA ILE A 113 20.67 10.44 -2.27
C ILE A 113 20.99 9.82 -3.64
N ASP A 114 22.27 9.81 -3.99
CA ASP A 114 22.76 9.23 -5.25
C ASP A 114 23.89 8.21 -5.01
N PRO A 115 23.54 6.98 -4.56
CA PRO A 115 24.51 5.96 -4.17
C PRO A 115 25.52 5.57 -5.24
N ASP A 116 25.12 5.41 -6.51
CA ASP A 116 26.05 5.07 -7.61
C ASP A 116 26.83 6.29 -8.11
N GLY A 117 26.31 7.50 -7.88
CA GLY A 117 27.04 8.76 -7.86
C GLY A 117 26.61 9.70 -8.98
N GLN A 118 26.84 11.00 -8.78
CA GLN A 118 26.34 12.02 -9.70
C GLN A 118 26.74 11.78 -11.16
N ALA A 119 25.73 11.71 -12.03
CA ALA A 119 25.88 11.44 -13.46
C ALA A 119 26.57 10.11 -13.78
N VAL A 120 26.52 9.16 -12.84
CA VAL A 120 26.93 7.77 -13.01
C VAL A 120 25.67 6.93 -12.94
N GLY A 121 25.45 6.10 -13.95
CA GLY A 121 24.41 5.07 -13.86
C GLY A 121 22.98 5.61 -13.87
N ASP A 122 22.26 5.33 -12.79
CA ASP A 122 20.81 5.56 -12.71
C ASP A 122 20.49 6.86 -11.95
N ASP A 123 19.24 7.32 -12.01
CA ASP A 123 18.83 8.55 -11.30
C ASP A 123 18.90 8.40 -9.77
N PRO A 124 19.07 9.51 -9.01
CA PRO A 124 19.03 9.52 -7.56
C PRO A 124 17.75 8.88 -6.99
N ILE A 125 17.83 8.36 -5.77
CA ILE A 125 16.71 7.69 -5.09
C ILE A 125 16.22 8.50 -3.89
N TYR A 126 14.92 8.39 -3.60
CA TYR A 126 14.26 9.06 -2.48
C TYR A 126 14.03 8.09 -1.32
N VAL A 127 14.77 8.29 -0.24
CA VAL A 127 14.89 7.32 0.87
C VAL A 127 14.59 7.98 2.21
N TYR A 128 14.29 7.18 3.22
CA TYR A 128 14.22 7.67 4.58
C TYR A 128 15.63 7.64 5.20
N CYS A 129 16.09 8.80 5.64
CA CYS A 129 17.31 8.94 6.42
C CYS A 129 16.96 9.10 7.89
N ASP A 130 17.51 8.23 8.73
CA ASP A 130 17.60 8.51 10.15
C ASP A 130 18.93 9.19 10.42
N MET A 131 18.91 10.51 10.62
CA MET A 131 20.12 11.31 10.84
C MET A 131 20.75 11.07 12.21
N ILE A 132 20.01 10.46 13.16
CA ILE A 132 20.55 10.12 14.48
C ILE A 132 21.46 8.89 14.37
N SER A 133 21.00 7.84 13.70
CA SER A 133 21.79 6.63 13.47
C SER A 133 22.71 6.72 12.24
N GLY A 134 22.42 7.64 11.32
CA GLY A 134 23.04 7.72 9.99
C GLY A 134 22.58 6.62 9.02
N SER A 135 21.50 5.90 9.35
CA SER A 135 20.99 4.80 8.53
C SER A 135 20.16 5.28 7.35
N THR A 136 20.11 4.45 6.31
CA THR A 136 19.35 4.69 5.08
C THR A 136 18.33 3.57 4.90
N SER A 137 17.05 3.93 4.77
CA SER A 137 15.96 2.99 4.56
C SER A 137 15.30 3.24 3.21
N ILE A 138 15.31 2.22 2.36
CA ILE A 138 14.66 2.25 1.04
C ILE A 138 13.20 1.82 1.22
N VAL A 139 12.27 2.70 0.83
CA VAL A 139 10.84 2.43 0.95
C VAL A 139 10.35 1.39 -0.06
N HIS A 140 9.37 0.59 0.33
CA HIS A 140 8.73 -0.41 -0.52
C HIS A 140 7.20 -0.39 -0.44
N ASP A 141 6.54 -1.09 -1.37
CA ASP A 141 5.08 -1.10 -1.52
C ASP A 141 4.29 -2.00 -0.55
N THR A 142 4.97 -2.67 0.38
CA THR A 142 4.39 -3.74 1.22
C THR A 142 4.42 -3.44 2.72
N GLU A 143 4.34 -2.17 3.12
CA GLU A 143 4.29 -1.78 4.55
C GLU A 143 2.95 -2.13 5.23
N THR A 144 1.88 -2.28 4.46
CA THR A 144 0.55 -2.60 5.00
C THR A 144 0.36 -4.11 5.16
N PRO A 145 -0.26 -4.57 6.28
CA PRO A 145 -0.57 -5.97 6.49
C PRO A 145 -1.41 -6.53 5.32
N THR A 146 -0.97 -7.67 4.77
CA THR A 146 -1.69 -8.38 3.71
C THR A 146 -2.27 -9.68 4.30
N ASP A 147 -3.59 -9.87 4.17
CA ASP A 147 -4.23 -11.14 4.55
C ASP A 147 -3.93 -12.20 3.48
N VAL A 148 -3.18 -13.23 3.88
CA VAL A 148 -2.79 -14.35 3.03
C VAL A 148 -3.93 -15.37 2.87
N GLY A 149 -4.96 -15.31 3.72
CA GLY A 149 -6.05 -16.26 3.73
C GLY A 149 -5.61 -17.69 4.08
N HIS A 150 -6.34 -18.68 3.55
CA HIS A 150 -6.04 -20.10 3.78
C HIS A 150 -5.07 -20.63 2.72
N CYS A 151 -3.78 -20.54 3.02
CA CYS A 151 -2.69 -21.03 2.20
C CYS A 151 -2.02 -22.21 2.94
N LEU A 152 -2.39 -23.44 2.58
CA LEU A 152 -1.96 -24.68 3.27
C LEU A 152 -0.81 -25.42 2.57
N ASP A 153 -0.69 -25.28 1.25
CA ASP A 153 0.32 -25.98 0.47
C ASP A 153 1.67 -25.22 0.48
N PRO A 154 2.82 -25.90 0.48
CA PRO A 154 4.10 -25.23 0.35
C PRO A 154 4.14 -24.32 -0.89
N GLY A 155 4.40 -23.03 -0.68
CA GLY A 155 4.51 -22.05 -1.77
C GLY A 155 3.17 -21.54 -2.34
N CYS A 156 2.02 -21.83 -1.72
CA CYS A 156 0.73 -21.32 -2.22
C CYS A 156 0.60 -19.79 -2.20
N TYR A 157 1.45 -19.08 -1.47
CA TYR A 157 1.48 -17.62 -1.43
C TYR A 157 2.86 -17.11 -1.81
N SER A 158 2.88 -16.20 -2.77
CA SER A 158 4.07 -15.46 -3.18
C SER A 158 3.65 -14.02 -3.45
N LYS A 159 4.44 -13.07 -2.92
CA LYS A 159 4.24 -11.65 -3.15
C LYS A 159 5.57 -11.02 -3.51
N SER A 160 5.60 -10.34 -4.65
CA SER A 160 6.75 -9.51 -5.03
C SER A 160 6.71 -8.22 -4.23
N ILE A 161 7.85 -7.83 -3.65
CA ILE A 161 8.03 -6.56 -2.94
C ILE A 161 8.75 -5.61 -3.88
N ASN A 162 8.13 -4.48 -4.21
CA ASN A 162 8.74 -3.49 -5.08
C ASN A 162 9.33 -2.37 -4.23
N TYR A 163 10.65 -2.20 -4.33
CA TYR A 163 11.36 -1.08 -3.74
C TYR A 163 11.32 0.12 -4.66
N ASN A 164 11.24 1.32 -4.09
CA ASN A 164 11.31 2.56 -4.85
C ASN A 164 12.78 2.95 -5.15
N ALA A 165 13.55 2.00 -5.69
CA ALA A 165 14.95 2.16 -6.06
C ALA A 165 15.34 1.11 -7.12
N THR A 166 16.29 1.45 -7.99
CA THR A 166 16.82 0.48 -8.95
C THR A 166 17.79 -0.50 -8.27
N ILE A 167 17.97 -1.68 -8.85
CA ILE A 167 18.93 -2.67 -8.35
C ILE A 167 20.35 -2.09 -8.32
N ARG A 168 20.73 -1.24 -9.29
CA ARG A 168 22.06 -0.62 -9.31
C ARG A 168 22.24 0.33 -8.13
N GLN A 169 21.26 1.19 -7.85
CA GLN A 169 21.32 2.10 -6.71
C GLN A 169 21.35 1.35 -5.39
N MET A 170 20.53 0.31 -5.23
CA MET A 170 20.56 -0.55 -4.04
C MET A 170 21.90 -1.27 -3.88
N ALA A 171 22.48 -1.79 -4.95
CA ALA A 171 23.78 -2.45 -4.92
C ALA A 171 24.92 -1.48 -4.57
N ALA A 172 24.90 -0.26 -5.12
CA ALA A 172 25.87 0.77 -4.78
C ALA A 172 25.73 1.20 -3.31
N LEU A 173 24.50 1.40 -2.82
CA LEU A 173 24.25 1.71 -1.42
C LEU A 173 24.72 0.61 -0.48
N ALA A 174 24.52 -0.66 -0.86
CA ALA A 174 25.00 -1.81 -0.10
C ALA A 174 26.55 -1.84 -0.04
N GLN A 175 27.25 -1.47 -1.11
CA GLN A 175 28.72 -1.37 -1.12
C GLN A 175 29.26 -0.23 -0.25
N LEU A 176 28.48 0.84 -0.08
CA LEU A 176 28.82 1.99 0.77
C LEU A 176 28.42 1.77 2.24
N SER A 177 27.72 0.67 2.53
CA SER A 177 27.21 0.33 3.86
C SER A 177 28.03 -0.78 4.49
N ASN A 178 28.26 -0.70 5.80
CA ASN A 178 28.94 -1.77 6.53
C ASN A 178 28.05 -3.01 6.72
N GLU A 179 26.74 -2.78 6.82
CA GLU A 179 25.73 -3.81 7.06
C GLU A 179 24.39 -3.38 6.47
N CYS A 180 23.51 -4.35 6.22
CA CYS A 180 22.16 -4.14 5.71
C CYS A 180 21.20 -5.08 6.45
N HIS A 181 20.02 -4.57 6.79
CA HIS A 181 19.01 -5.32 7.53
C HIS A 181 17.63 -5.16 6.86
N GLN A 182 16.85 -6.23 6.88
CA GLN A 182 15.44 -6.22 6.51
C GLN A 182 14.68 -7.14 7.46
N SER A 183 13.49 -6.71 7.90
CA SER A 183 12.58 -7.52 8.72
C SER A 183 11.27 -7.76 7.97
N ILE A 184 10.68 -8.93 8.22
CA ILE A 184 9.35 -9.29 7.73
C ILE A 184 8.55 -9.76 8.95
N GLN A 185 7.36 -9.20 9.15
CA GLN A 185 6.47 -9.58 10.24
C GLN A 185 5.34 -10.47 9.71
N VAL A 186 5.16 -11.63 10.35
CA VAL A 186 4.07 -12.55 10.06
C VAL A 186 3.20 -12.68 11.30
N SER A 187 1.91 -12.38 11.16
CA SER A 187 0.92 -12.53 12.22
C SER A 187 0.01 -13.72 11.93
N CYS A 188 -0.06 -14.66 12.86
CA CYS A 188 -0.90 -15.85 12.74
C CYS A 188 -2.08 -15.75 13.71
N HIS A 189 -3.29 -16.00 13.22
CA HIS A 189 -4.50 -16.09 14.02
C HIS A 189 -5.10 -17.48 13.89
N LEU A 190 -5.26 -18.18 15.01
CA LEU A 190 -6.08 -19.39 15.05
C LEU A 190 -7.54 -18.96 14.95
N LYS A 191 -8.25 -19.45 13.93
CA LYS A 191 -9.71 -19.38 13.85
C LYS A 191 -10.30 -20.68 14.37
#